data_AF-A0A218QKT2-F1
#
_entry.id   AF-A0A218QKT2-F1
#
_cell.length_a   1.000
_cell.length_b   1.000
_cell.length_c   1.000
_cell.angle_alpha   90.00
_cell.angle_beta   90.00
_cell.angle_gamma   90.00
#
_symmetry.space_group_name_H-M   'P 1'
#
loop_
_entity.id
_entity.type
_entity.pdbx_description
1 polymer ?
#
loop_
_entity_poly.entity_id
_entity_poly.type
_entity_poly.pdbx_seq_one_letter_code
_entity_poly.pdbx_strand_id
1 'polypeptide(L)'
;MNLSQFVAFYEAGKYVYQLWNEMQYYGKEYISETSIKNNSGHILKVKVCFNSARQRYLQIKLPWNAERKILAGVDNYQPGEYLAINRDEWHIFFLLTNFQHDSELYAYAEKIVNRLVDKANLIESQKRSLISPPTELHPAKSQVA
;
A
#
# COMPACT_ATOMS: atom_id res chain seq x y z
N MET A 1 -17.57 -14.51 -6.20
CA MET A 1 -16.31 -14.94 -6.84
C MET A 1 -15.16 -14.62 -5.88
N ASN A 2 -14.15 -15.48 -5.75
CA ASN A 2 -12.98 -15.16 -4.92
C ASN A 2 -11.98 -14.28 -5.69
N LEU A 3 -11.07 -13.61 -4.99
CA LEU A 3 -10.14 -12.63 -5.58
C LEU A 3 -9.32 -13.22 -6.73
N SER A 4 -8.80 -14.44 -6.56
CA SER A 4 -7.98 -15.11 -7.57
C SER A 4 -8.77 -15.50 -8.82
N GLN A 5 -10.02 -15.95 -8.67
CA GLN A 5 -10.94 -16.21 -9.79
C GLN A 5 -11.30 -14.93 -10.54
N PHE A 6 -11.51 -13.84 -9.80
CA PHE A 6 -11.79 -12.52 -10.38
C PHE A 6 -10.59 -12.03 -11.19
N VAL A 7 -9.37 -12.09 -10.64
CA VAL A 7 -8.15 -11.72 -11.37
C VAL A 7 -7.94 -12.60 -12.61
N ALA A 8 -8.12 -13.92 -12.49
CA ALA A 8 -8.00 -14.84 -13.62
C ALA A 8 -9.00 -14.53 -14.75
N PHE A 9 -10.21 -14.09 -14.42
CA PHE A 9 -11.20 -13.63 -15.40
C PHE A 9 -10.70 -12.42 -16.20
N TYR A 10 -10.06 -11.44 -15.55
CA TYR A 10 -9.45 -10.31 -16.26
C TYR A 10 -8.22 -10.77 -17.05
N GLU A 11 -7.35 -11.62 -16.51
CA GLU A 11 -6.07 -12.01 -17.14
C GLU A 11 -6.20 -12.80 -18.47
N ALA A 12 -7.38 -13.36 -18.79
CA ALA A 12 -7.59 -14.33 -19.87
C ALA A 12 -7.37 -13.87 -21.34
N GLY A 13 -6.62 -12.79 -21.63
CA GLY A 13 -6.08 -12.63 -22.98
C GLY A 13 -5.47 -11.29 -23.37
N LYS A 14 -5.94 -10.14 -22.84
CA LYS A 14 -5.50 -8.82 -23.31
C LYS A 14 -4.46 -8.14 -22.41
N TYR A 15 -4.53 -8.37 -21.10
CA TYR A 15 -3.74 -7.61 -20.12
C TYR A 15 -2.39 -8.22 -19.80
N VAL A 16 -2.23 -9.54 -19.95
CA VAL A 16 -0.91 -10.19 -19.85
C VAL A 16 0.05 -9.61 -20.88
N TYR A 17 -0.43 -9.34 -22.10
CA TYR A 17 0.37 -8.72 -23.17
C TYR A 17 0.70 -7.24 -22.88
N GLN A 18 -0.26 -6.48 -22.34
CA GLN A 18 -0.04 -5.08 -21.98
C GLN A 18 0.91 -4.94 -20.78
N LEU A 19 0.73 -5.75 -19.74
CA LEU A 19 1.64 -5.86 -18.59
C LEU A 19 3.05 -6.26 -19.06
N TRP A 20 3.15 -7.24 -19.96
CA TRP A 20 4.43 -7.65 -20.54
C TRP A 20 5.10 -6.50 -21.30
N ASN A 21 4.38 -5.77 -22.15
CA ASN A 21 4.94 -4.62 -22.87
C ASN A 21 5.37 -3.49 -21.94
N GLU A 22 4.57 -3.17 -20.92
CA GLU A 22 4.90 -2.15 -19.92
C GLU A 22 6.10 -2.56 -19.04
N MET A 23 6.33 -3.86 -18.83
CA MET A 23 7.52 -4.37 -18.14
C MET A 23 8.79 -4.41 -19.02
N GLN A 24 8.63 -4.48 -20.35
CA GLN A 24 9.76 -4.53 -21.30
C GLN A 24 10.23 -3.13 -21.72
N TYR A 25 9.31 -2.16 -21.77
CA TYR A 25 9.61 -0.78 -22.12
C TYR A 25 9.92 0.03 -20.85
N TYR A 26 11.19 0.45 -20.74
CA TYR A 26 11.74 1.46 -19.83
C TYR A 26 12.27 0.99 -18.47
N GLY A 27 13.47 1.46 -18.13
CA GLY A 27 14.03 1.51 -16.77
C GLY A 27 13.27 2.47 -15.84
N LYS A 28 11.94 2.47 -15.90
CA LYS A 28 11.06 3.19 -14.99
C LYS A 28 10.70 2.25 -13.83
N GLU A 29 10.88 2.72 -12.61
CA GLU A 29 10.44 2.04 -11.38
C GLU A 29 8.90 2.08 -11.17
N TYR A 30 8.15 2.55 -12.18
CA TYR A 30 6.75 2.95 -12.08
C TYR A 30 6.00 2.63 -13.38
N ILE A 31 4.87 1.93 -13.24
CA ILE A 31 3.98 1.55 -14.35
C ILE A 31 2.96 2.66 -14.59
N SER A 32 2.07 2.86 -13.60
CA SER A 32 0.91 3.73 -13.69
C SER A 32 0.35 3.99 -12.28
N GLU A 33 -0.61 4.91 -12.16
CA GLU A 33 -1.21 5.31 -10.89
C GLU A 33 -2.74 5.28 -10.93
N THR A 34 -3.34 5.04 -9.78
CA THR A 34 -4.79 5.12 -9.55
C THR A 34 -5.07 5.85 -8.24
N SER A 35 -6.33 6.26 -8.05
CA SER A 35 -6.78 7.01 -6.87
C SER A 35 -7.89 6.26 -6.14
N ILE A 36 -7.65 5.93 -4.86
CA ILE A 36 -8.55 5.10 -4.06
C ILE A 36 -8.96 5.85 -2.80
N LYS A 37 -10.25 5.87 -2.50
CA LYS A 37 -10.79 6.45 -1.28
C LYS A 37 -10.60 5.50 -0.11
N ASN A 38 -10.13 6.00 1.03
CA ASN A 38 -10.08 5.21 2.26
C ASN A 38 -11.34 5.40 3.12
N ASN A 39 -11.47 4.63 4.19
CA ASN A 39 -12.62 4.69 5.12
C ASN A 39 -12.79 6.05 5.81
N SER A 40 -11.71 6.84 5.92
CA SER A 40 -11.76 8.22 6.43
C SER A 40 -12.23 9.23 5.40
N GLY A 41 -12.53 8.80 4.17
CA GLY A 41 -12.97 9.65 3.07
C GLY A 41 -11.86 10.33 2.30
N HIS A 42 -10.59 10.07 2.61
CA HIS A 42 -9.46 10.65 1.92
C HIS A 42 -9.12 9.88 0.64
N ILE A 43 -8.78 10.62 -0.42
CA ILE A 43 -8.34 10.04 -1.70
C ILE A 43 -6.83 9.83 -1.65
N LEU A 44 -6.40 8.56 -1.72
CA LEU A 44 -5.00 8.17 -1.73
C LEU A 44 -4.54 7.90 -3.16
N LYS A 45 -3.36 8.44 -3.52
CA LYS A 45 -2.73 8.11 -4.79
C LYS A 45 -1.90 6.84 -4.63
N VAL A 46 -2.25 5.80 -5.37
CA VAL A 46 -1.56 4.50 -5.37
C VAL A 46 -0.79 4.37 -6.67
N LYS A 47 0.54 4.34 -6.56
CA LYS A 47 1.44 4.03 -7.67
C LYS A 47 1.69 2.53 -7.74
N VAL A 48 1.51 1.97 -8.93
CA VAL A 48 1.78 0.57 -9.24
C VAL A 48 3.18 0.48 -9.83
N CYS A 49 4.05 -0.28 -9.19
CA CYS A 49 5.48 -0.27 -9.46
C CYS A 49 6.04 -1.68 -9.70
N PHE A 50 7.10 -1.73 -10.51
CA PHE A 50 8.00 -2.86 -10.65
C PHE A 50 9.44 -2.35 -10.63
N ASN A 51 10.39 -3.20 -10.22
CA ASN A 51 11.81 -2.88 -10.37
C ASN A 51 12.46 -3.71 -11.49
N SER A 52 13.75 -3.45 -11.76
CA SER A 52 14.52 -4.18 -12.78
C SER A 52 14.58 -5.70 -12.53
N ALA A 53 14.46 -6.13 -11.27
CA ALA A 53 14.35 -7.54 -10.89
C ALA A 53 12.91 -8.10 -11.01
N ARG A 54 11.99 -7.35 -11.62
CA ARG A 54 10.56 -7.68 -11.78
C ARG A 54 9.80 -7.88 -10.48
N GLN A 55 10.33 -7.37 -9.37
CA GLN A 55 9.63 -7.37 -8.09
C GLN A 55 8.53 -6.33 -8.13
N ARG A 56 7.33 -6.72 -7.67
CA ARG A 56 6.10 -5.92 -7.73
C ARG A 56 5.86 -5.25 -6.39
N TYR A 57 5.54 -3.96 -6.41
CA TYR A 57 5.22 -3.22 -5.20
C TYR A 57 4.27 -2.05 -5.49
N LEU A 58 3.72 -1.48 -4.42
CA LEU A 58 2.86 -0.30 -4.43
C LEU A 58 3.49 0.80 -3.60
N GLN A 59 3.32 2.06 -4.04
CA GLN A 59 3.58 3.24 -3.22
C GLN A 59 2.28 4.02 -3.03
N ILE A 60 1.82 4.15 -1.79
CA ILE A 60 0.59 4.86 -1.44
C ILE A 60 0.97 6.18 -0.78
N LYS A 61 0.63 7.30 -1.43
CA LYS A 61 0.85 8.64 -0.89
C LYS A 61 -0.33 9.08 -0.05
N LEU A 62 -0.04 9.59 1.14
CA LEU A 62 -1.06 10.10 2.07
C LEU A 62 -1.23 11.61 1.83
N PRO A 63 -2.44 12.09 1.48
CA PRO A 63 -2.65 13.52 1.19
C PRO A 63 -2.42 14.42 2.40
N TRP A 64 -2.56 13.89 3.62
CA TRP A 64 -2.34 14.62 4.88
C TRP A 64 -0.89 14.57 5.39
N ASN A 65 0.00 13.86 4.71
CA ASN A 65 1.41 13.81 5.08
C ASN A 65 2.27 13.53 3.83
N ALA A 66 2.78 14.60 3.22
CA ALA A 66 3.52 14.54 1.96
C ALA A 66 4.84 13.75 2.04
N GLU A 67 5.46 13.71 3.22
CA GLU A 67 6.71 12.97 3.45
C GLU A 67 6.46 11.49 3.70
N ARG A 68 5.26 11.13 4.19
CA ARG A 68 4.90 9.75 4.50
C ARG A 68 4.28 9.06 3.30
N LYS A 69 4.86 7.92 2.95
CA LYS A 69 4.30 6.95 2.00
C LYS A 69 4.16 5.59 2.69
N ILE A 70 3.14 4.85 2.31
CA ILE A 70 3.04 3.42 2.65
C ILE A 70 3.64 2.65 1.48
N LEU A 71 4.60 1.79 1.79
CA LEU A 71 5.26 0.89 0.85
C LEU A 71 4.69 -0.51 1.05
N ALA A 72 4.25 -1.16 -0.02
CA ALA A 72 3.69 -2.51 0.06
C ALA A 72 4.26 -3.40 -1.05
N GLY A 73 4.86 -4.54 -0.70
CA GLY A 73 5.64 -5.39 -1.59
C GLY A 73 5.06 -6.81 -1.71
N VAL A 74 5.15 -7.38 -2.92
CA VAL A 74 4.82 -8.78 -3.21
C VAL A 74 6.03 -9.68 -2.92
N ASP A 75 5.80 -10.96 -2.58
CA ASP A 75 6.84 -11.98 -2.43
C ASP A 75 7.97 -11.61 -1.45
N ASN A 76 7.63 -11.00 -0.30
CA ASN A 76 8.58 -10.52 0.72
C ASN A 76 9.62 -9.53 0.17
N TYR A 77 9.25 -8.70 -0.79
CA TYR A 77 10.10 -7.58 -1.21
C TYR A 77 10.43 -6.65 -0.02
N GLN A 78 11.72 -6.54 0.32
CA GLN A 78 12.27 -5.67 1.39
C GLN A 78 11.49 -5.74 2.72
N PRO A 79 11.56 -6.89 3.42
CA PRO A 79 10.81 -7.10 4.66
C PRO A 79 11.28 -6.13 5.75
N GLY A 80 10.33 -5.53 6.48
CA GLY A 80 10.59 -4.53 7.51
C GLY A 80 10.46 -3.08 7.01
N GLU A 81 10.68 -2.84 5.72
CA GLU A 81 10.40 -1.54 5.08
C GLU A 81 9.05 -1.55 4.35
N TYR A 82 8.67 -2.69 3.76
CA TYR A 82 7.43 -2.86 2.99
C TYR A 82 6.42 -3.72 3.74
N LEU A 83 5.15 -3.31 3.68
CA LEU A 83 4.04 -4.15 4.10
C LEU A 83 3.81 -5.28 3.08
N ALA A 84 3.55 -6.49 3.56
CA ALA A 84 3.27 -7.60 2.66
C ALA A 84 1.90 -7.45 1.98
N ILE A 85 1.91 -7.62 0.66
CA ILE A 85 0.73 -7.86 -0.19
C ILE A 85 0.95 -9.13 -1.02
N ASN A 86 -0.12 -9.74 -1.49
CA ASN A 86 0.00 -10.85 -2.44
C ASN A 86 -0.04 -10.36 -3.90
N ARG A 87 0.19 -11.27 -4.83
CA ARG A 87 0.21 -10.97 -6.27
C ARG A 87 -1.15 -10.46 -6.78
N ASP A 88 -2.24 -11.07 -6.34
CA ASP A 88 -3.59 -10.71 -6.77
C ASP A 88 -3.96 -9.29 -6.31
N GLU A 89 -3.60 -8.93 -5.07
CA GLU A 89 -3.79 -7.59 -4.53
C GLU A 89 -3.05 -6.55 -5.35
N TRP A 90 -1.83 -6.84 -5.79
CA TRP A 90 -1.10 -5.96 -6.70
C TRP A 90 -1.80 -5.85 -8.07
N HIS A 91 -2.28 -6.97 -8.62
CA HIS A 91 -2.99 -6.99 -9.90
C HIS A 91 -4.27 -6.17 -9.88
N ILE A 92 -5.01 -6.12 -8.76
CA ILE A 92 -6.19 -5.26 -8.63
C ILE A 92 -5.84 -3.79 -8.92
N PHE A 93 -4.74 -3.28 -8.34
CA PHE A 93 -4.35 -1.89 -8.60
C PHE A 93 -3.89 -1.70 -10.05
N PHE A 94 -3.16 -2.68 -10.61
CA PHE A 94 -2.77 -2.65 -12.01
C PHE A 94 -3.98 -2.61 -12.96
N LEU A 95 -4.99 -3.44 -12.70
CA LEU A 95 -6.24 -3.43 -13.47
C LEU A 95 -6.97 -2.10 -13.31
N LEU A 96 -7.02 -1.54 -12.10
CA LEU A 96 -7.66 -0.24 -11.86
C LEU A 96 -6.99 0.94 -12.56
N THR A 97 -5.72 0.86 -12.92
CA THR A 97 -5.11 1.93 -13.74
C THR A 97 -5.70 1.96 -15.16
N ASN A 98 -6.24 0.83 -15.63
CA ASN A 98 -6.86 0.64 -16.93
C ASN A 98 -8.41 0.67 -16.88
N PHE A 99 -9.01 0.32 -15.73
CA PHE A 99 -10.45 0.20 -15.51
C PHE A 99 -10.93 1.04 -14.33
N GLN A 100 -10.67 2.36 -14.38
CA GLN A 100 -10.90 3.28 -13.27
C GLN A 100 -12.36 3.37 -12.79
N HIS A 101 -13.32 2.92 -13.61
CA HIS A 101 -14.76 2.97 -13.31
C HIS A 101 -15.36 1.61 -12.90
N ASP A 102 -14.54 0.58 -12.78
CA ASP A 102 -15.01 -0.73 -12.37
C ASP A 102 -15.26 -0.78 -10.86
N SER A 103 -16.53 -0.87 -10.49
CA SER A 103 -16.96 -0.83 -9.09
C SER A 103 -16.48 -2.02 -8.26
N GLU A 104 -16.33 -3.20 -8.87
CA GLU A 104 -15.90 -4.40 -8.14
C GLU A 104 -14.39 -4.35 -7.87
N LEU A 105 -13.60 -3.97 -8.88
CA LEU A 105 -12.18 -3.67 -8.73
C LEU A 105 -11.96 -2.60 -7.65
N TYR A 106 -12.74 -1.52 -7.68
CA TYR A 106 -12.63 -0.42 -6.73
C TYR A 106 -12.91 -0.90 -5.30
N ALA A 107 -13.97 -1.69 -5.09
CA ALA A 107 -14.31 -2.23 -3.78
C ALA A 107 -13.21 -3.15 -3.21
N TYR A 108 -12.54 -3.95 -4.05
CA TYR A 108 -11.37 -4.72 -3.61
C TYR A 108 -10.19 -3.82 -3.24
N ALA A 109 -9.89 -2.81 -4.05
CA ALA A 109 -8.80 -1.87 -3.77
C ALA A 109 -9.03 -1.07 -2.50
N GLU A 110 -10.26 -0.61 -2.22
CA GLU A 110 -10.60 0.05 -0.96
C GLU A 110 -10.30 -0.85 0.24
N LYS A 111 -10.72 -2.12 0.21
CA LYS A 111 -10.43 -3.08 1.29
C LYS A 111 -8.92 -3.25 1.52
N ILE A 112 -8.16 -3.37 0.43
CA ILE A 112 -6.70 -3.54 0.51
C ILE A 112 -6.03 -2.29 1.06
N VAL A 113 -6.39 -1.10 0.56
CA VAL A 113 -5.86 0.19 0.99
C VAL A 113 -6.12 0.41 2.48
N ASN A 114 -7.35 0.19 2.94
CA ASN A 114 -7.69 0.38 4.35
C ASN A 114 -6.86 -0.53 5.25
N ARG A 115 -6.74 -1.82 4.90
CA ARG A 115 -5.87 -2.76 5.63
C ARG A 115 -4.41 -2.28 5.69
N LEU A 116 -3.88 -1.72 4.60
CA LEU A 116 -2.50 -1.21 4.54
C LEU A 116 -2.33 0.07 5.38
N VAL A 117 -3.30 0.98 5.35
CA VAL A 117 -3.31 2.19 6.19
C VAL A 117 -3.36 1.84 7.66
N ASP A 118 -4.23 0.92 8.06
CA ASP A 118 -4.37 0.48 9.45
C ASP A 118 -3.08 -0.17 9.96
N LYS A 119 -2.48 -1.08 9.18
CA LYS A 119 -1.20 -1.70 9.51
C LYS A 119 -0.08 -0.66 9.63
N ALA A 120 0.02 0.29 8.70
CA ALA A 120 1.03 1.33 8.74
C ALA A 120 0.89 2.23 9.97
N ASN A 121 -0.35 2.55 10.38
CA ASN A 121 -0.61 3.35 11.58
C ASN A 121 -0.29 2.57 12.87
N LEU A 122 -0.59 1.27 12.91
CA LEU A 122 -0.23 0.42 14.04
C LEU A 122 1.29 0.37 14.23
N ILE A 123 2.07 0.12 13.18
CA ILE A 123 3.53 0.09 13.24
C ILE A 123 4.11 1.42 13.75
N GLU A 124 3.58 2.55 13.27
CA GLU A 124 4.00 3.87 13.74
C GLU A 124 3.68 4.10 15.23
N SER A 125 2.49 3.69 15.69
CA SER A 125 2.14 3.79 17.11
C SER A 125 3.06 2.97 18.00
N GLN A 126 3.42 1.75 17.57
CA GLN A 126 4.36 0.87 18.29
C GLN A 126 5.76 1.49 18.36
N LYS A 127 6.26 2.05 17.25
CA LYS A 127 7.54 2.78 17.24
C LYS A 127 7.52 3.95 18.21
N ARG A 128 6.45 4.76 18.24
CA ARG A 128 6.33 5.90 19.17
C ARG A 128 6.28 5.46 20.64
N SER A 129 5.61 4.35 20.95
CA SER A 129 5.58 3.81 22.32
C SER A 129 6.94 3.31 22.79
N LEU A 130 7.82 2.87 21.89
CA LEU A 130 9.16 2.40 22.22
C LEU A 130 10.17 3.55 22.44
N ILE A 131 9.87 4.76 21.96
CA ILE A 131 10.75 5.93 22.05
C ILE A 131 10.41 6.82 23.26
N SER A 132 9.25 6.61 23.89
CA SER A 132 8.84 7.37 25.08
C SER A 132 9.34 6.68 26.34
N PRO A 133 10.24 7.27 27.16
CA PRO A 133 10.58 6.69 28.45
C PRO A 133 9.36 6.73 29.38
N PRO A 134 9.26 5.83 30.37
CA PRO A 134 8.26 5.99 31.42
C PRO A 134 8.55 7.33 32.10
N THR A 135 7.57 8.23 32.09
CA THR A 135 7.63 9.43 32.91
C THR A 135 7.60 8.98 34.37
N GLU A 136 8.77 8.84 34.99
CA GLU A 136 8.87 8.77 36.44
C GLU A 136 8.39 10.11 36.98
N LEU A 137 7.13 10.14 37.42
CA LEU A 137 6.61 11.17 38.31
C LEU A 137 7.41 11.09 39.61
N HIS A 138 8.52 11.82 39.69
CA HIS A 138 9.20 12.04 40.96
C HIS A 138 8.20 12.72 41.91
N PRO A 139 7.91 12.15 43.09
CA PRO A 139 7.14 12.87 44.09
C PRO A 139 7.93 14.10 44.52
N ALA A 140 7.29 15.26 44.45
CA ALA A 140 7.82 16.50 44.98
C ALA A 140 8.22 16.28 46.45
N LYS A 141 9.50 16.48 46.76
CA LYS A 141 9.95 16.56 48.15
C LYS A 141 9.21 17.73 48.79
N SER A 142 8.22 17.41 49.62
CA SER A 142 7.60 18.37 50.53
C SER A 142 8.68 18.90 51.46
N GLN A 143 9.09 20.15 51.27
CA GLN A 143 9.80 20.90 52.29
C GLN A 143 8.83 21.06 53.47
N VAL A 144 9.19 20.50 54.63
CA VAL A 144 8.59 20.87 55.90
C VAL A 144 9.72 21.38 56.78
N ALA A 145 9.51 22.62 57.21
CA ALA A 145 10.12 23.45 58.25
C ALA A 145 11.36 22.94 58.99
#